data_AF-A0A292SPC5-F1
#
_entry.id   AF-A0A292SPC5-F1
#
_cell.length_a   1.000
_cell.length_b   1.000
_cell.length_c   1.000
_cell.angle_alpha   90.00
_cell.angle_beta   90.00
_cell.angle_gamma   90.00
#
_symmetry.space_group_name_H-M   'P 1'
#
loop_
_entity.id
_entity.type
_entity.pdbx_description
1 polymer ?
#
loop_
_entity_poly.entity_id
_entity_poly.type
_entity_poly.pdbx_seq_one_letter_code
_entity_poly.pdbx_strand_id
1 'polypeptide(L)'
;MVRFFQKAFSLAEMLIVLVIISIVVVFTLTLIKPDDSALRIQYYKAFNTVATAAYNIYEKALTENKEMYENEELCSFLKYYINTSSKYSCNQSYVDLSGSAFNKDNIQFTASNGMVFYMSRSFTTNYFQKEQKHRIIWVDINGKRRPNSAKWHENKPADIVAFDITDGGEVVPLGYPKIDVRYMSANVVYSDEEQKQDTMSFYKAQRTAFGQQQYEYEVFSYNFDQSDPRFGTSVLQIAPQFINKENTQQAQICKNDDGEIFPRCSLDIIK
;
A
#
# COMPACT_ATOMS: atom_id res chain seq x y z
N MET A 1 -13.74 -69.45 16.02
CA MET A 1 -14.60 -68.71 15.07
C MET A 1 -14.87 -67.33 15.67
N VAL A 2 -14.06 -66.32 15.31
CA VAL A 2 -14.15 -64.96 15.87
C VAL A 2 -15.09 -64.15 14.98
N ARG A 3 -16.25 -63.74 15.52
CA ARG A 3 -17.18 -62.83 14.83
C ARG A 3 -16.74 -61.39 15.07
N PHE A 4 -16.11 -60.77 14.08
CA PHE A 4 -15.95 -59.31 14.02
C PHE A 4 -17.29 -58.69 13.61
N PHE A 5 -18.06 -58.19 14.58
CA PHE A 5 -19.13 -57.24 14.27
C PHE A 5 -18.51 -55.87 14.03
N GLN A 6 -18.31 -55.49 12.76
CA GLN A 6 -18.14 -54.08 12.41
C GLN A 6 -19.49 -53.39 12.63
N LYS A 7 -19.62 -52.63 13.72
CA LYS A 7 -20.75 -51.71 13.88
C LYS A 7 -20.65 -50.65 12.78
N ALA A 8 -21.50 -50.76 11.76
CA ALA A 8 -21.68 -49.67 10.81
C ALA A 8 -22.31 -48.48 11.56
N PHE A 9 -21.71 -47.29 11.41
CA PHE A 9 -22.20 -46.06 12.02
C PHE A 9 -23.66 -45.81 11.62
N SER A 10 -24.46 -45.37 12.59
CA SER A 10 -25.83 -44.96 12.34
C SER A 10 -25.86 -43.76 11.39
N LEU A 11 -26.89 -43.68 10.54
CA LEU A 11 -27.11 -42.53 9.65
C LEU A 11 -27.18 -41.20 10.43
N ALA A 12 -27.70 -41.25 11.66
CA ALA A 12 -27.73 -40.09 12.56
C ALA A 12 -26.33 -39.70 13.05
N GLU A 13 -25.46 -40.66 13.35
CA GLU A 13 -24.06 -40.40 13.78
C GLU A 13 -23.26 -39.77 12.63
N MET A 14 -23.44 -40.26 11.40
CA MET A 14 -22.81 -39.67 10.21
C MET A 14 -23.25 -38.23 9.94
N LEU A 15 -24.54 -37.92 10.13
CA LEU A 15 -25.07 -36.56 9.99
C LEU A 15 -24.47 -35.59 11.01
N ILE A 16 -24.35 -36.01 12.28
CA ILE A 16 -23.76 -35.19 13.34
C ILE A 16 -22.29 -34.91 13.04
N VAL A 17 -21.54 -35.91 12.57
CA VAL A 17 -20.11 -35.75 12.22
C VAL A 17 -19.95 -34.76 11.06
N LEU A 18 -20.79 -34.82 10.02
CA LEU A 18 -20.74 -33.86 8.91
C LEU A 18 -21.04 -32.42 9.35
N VAL A 19 -22.00 -32.23 10.26
CA VAL A 19 -22.29 -30.92 10.84
C VAL A 19 -21.10 -30.38 11.65
N ILE A 20 -20.44 -31.22 12.44
CA ILE A 20 -19.24 -30.80 13.17
C ILE A 20 -18.10 -30.46 12.20
N ILE A 21 -17.85 -31.28 11.19
CA ILE A 21 -16.78 -31.03 10.19
C ILE A 21 -17.04 -29.72 9.45
N SER A 22 -18.28 -29.46 9.02
CA SER A 22 -18.62 -28.21 8.34
C SER A 22 -18.40 -26.98 9.23
N ILE A 23 -18.76 -27.04 10.52
CA ILE A 23 -18.47 -25.96 11.47
C ILE A 23 -16.95 -25.77 11.62
N VAL A 24 -16.19 -26.85 11.80
CA VAL A 24 -14.73 -26.80 11.93
C VAL A 24 -14.06 -26.26 10.66
N VAL A 25 -14.53 -26.64 9.47
CA VAL A 25 -14.04 -26.10 8.19
C VAL A 25 -14.33 -24.60 8.07
N VAL A 26 -15.53 -24.15 8.45
CA VAL A 26 -15.85 -22.72 8.44
C VAL A 26 -14.98 -21.94 9.44
N PHE A 27 -14.74 -22.48 10.64
CA PHE A 27 -13.86 -21.87 11.63
C PHE A 27 -12.39 -21.85 11.19
N THR A 28 -11.89 -22.92 10.56
CA THR A 28 -10.52 -22.94 10.06
C THR A 28 -10.33 -21.96 8.91
N LEU A 29 -11.29 -21.85 7.99
CA LEU A 29 -11.25 -20.85 6.91
C LEU A 29 -11.29 -19.40 7.41
N THR A 30 -11.91 -19.12 8.56
CA THR A 30 -11.88 -17.78 9.17
C THR A 30 -10.60 -17.50 9.95
N LEU A 31 -9.84 -18.54 10.33
CA LEU A 31 -8.61 -18.44 11.12
C LEU A 31 -7.31 -18.53 10.31
N ILE A 32 -7.36 -18.96 9.04
CA ILE A 32 -6.17 -18.97 8.18
C ILE A 32 -5.73 -17.52 7.95
N LYS A 33 -4.59 -17.15 8.54
CA LYS A 33 -3.89 -15.91 8.20
C LYS A 33 -3.64 -15.92 6.68
N PRO A 34 -3.85 -14.80 5.97
CA PRO A 34 -3.39 -14.71 4.59
C PRO A 34 -1.89 -15.00 4.58
N ASP A 35 -1.47 -15.90 3.69
CA ASP A 35 -0.08 -16.17 3.40
C ASP A 35 0.63 -14.85 3.01
N ASP A 36 1.92 -14.72 3.32
CA ASP A 36 2.69 -13.49 3.02
C ASP A 36 2.64 -13.19 1.50
N SER A 37 2.54 -14.23 0.67
CA SER A 37 2.30 -14.12 -0.77
C SER A 37 0.99 -13.40 -1.11
N ALA A 38 -0.08 -13.65 -0.35
CA ALA A 38 -1.39 -13.03 -0.55
C ALA A 38 -1.38 -11.57 -0.12
N LEU A 39 -0.67 -11.23 0.96
CA LEU A 39 -0.49 -9.84 1.40
C LEU A 39 0.20 -9.01 0.31
N ARG A 40 1.33 -9.49 -0.21
CA ARG A 40 2.07 -8.86 -1.31
C ARG A 40 1.18 -8.61 -2.54
N ILE A 41 0.44 -9.64 -2.96
CA ILE A 41 -0.47 -9.54 -4.11
C ILE A 41 -1.57 -8.50 -3.87
N GLN A 42 -2.16 -8.47 -2.67
CA GLN A 42 -3.20 -7.50 -2.34
C GLN A 42 -2.64 -6.07 -2.29
N TYR A 43 -1.45 -5.89 -1.71
CA TYR A 43 -0.76 -4.61 -1.69
C TYR A 43 -0.47 -4.10 -3.11
N TYR A 44 0.09 -4.95 -3.98
CA TYR A 44 0.34 -4.58 -5.37
C TYR A 44 -0.93 -4.28 -6.16
N LYS A 45 -2.02 -5.02 -5.91
CA LYS A 45 -3.31 -4.71 -6.50
C LYS A 45 -3.81 -3.34 -6.05
N ALA A 46 -3.70 -3.01 -4.75
CA ALA A 46 -4.07 -1.71 -4.23
C ALA A 46 -3.21 -0.60 -4.87
N PHE A 47 -1.88 -0.74 -4.87
CA PHE A 47 -0.96 0.21 -5.48
C PHE A 47 -1.26 0.45 -6.96
N ASN A 48 -1.31 -0.61 -7.79
CA ASN A 48 -1.58 -0.47 -9.22
C ASN A 48 -2.97 0.13 -9.49
N THR A 49 -3.98 -0.24 -8.70
CA THR A 49 -5.34 0.29 -8.84
C THR A 49 -5.38 1.80 -8.55
N VAL A 50 -4.72 2.24 -7.48
CA VAL A 50 -4.63 3.66 -7.13
C VAL A 50 -3.79 4.42 -8.16
N ALA A 51 -2.64 3.87 -8.58
CA ALA A 51 -1.76 4.47 -9.58
C ALA A 51 -2.44 4.65 -10.94
N THR A 52 -3.11 3.62 -11.45
CA THR A 52 -3.86 3.71 -12.71
C THR A 52 -5.01 4.71 -12.60
N ALA A 53 -5.73 4.74 -11.46
CA ALA A 53 -6.79 5.70 -11.26
C ALA A 53 -6.25 7.14 -11.20
N ALA A 54 -5.19 7.39 -10.42
CA ALA A 54 -4.56 8.70 -10.28
C ALA A 54 -4.05 9.24 -11.63
N TYR A 55 -3.38 8.39 -12.42
CA TYR A 55 -2.95 8.73 -13.78
C TYR A 55 -4.14 9.15 -14.66
N ASN A 56 -5.20 8.35 -14.72
CA ASN A 56 -6.38 8.66 -15.54
C ASN A 56 -7.08 9.95 -15.09
N ILE A 57 -7.10 10.22 -13.78
CA ILE A 57 -7.65 11.45 -13.20
C ILE A 57 -6.83 12.65 -13.62
N TYR A 58 -5.51 12.54 -13.56
CA TYR A 58 -4.58 13.59 -13.97
C TYR A 58 -4.69 13.88 -15.46
N GLU A 59 -4.65 12.86 -16.32
CA GLU A 59 -4.85 13.00 -17.76
C GLU A 59 -6.19 13.69 -18.07
N LYS A 60 -7.26 13.32 -17.36
CA LYS A 60 -8.55 13.99 -17.49
C LYS A 60 -8.47 15.48 -17.11
N ALA A 61 -7.83 15.80 -15.99
CA ALA A 61 -7.65 17.19 -15.56
C ALA A 61 -6.87 17.99 -16.62
N LEU A 62 -5.81 17.41 -17.20
CA LEU A 62 -5.05 18.02 -18.30
C LEU A 62 -5.92 18.28 -19.54
N THR A 63 -6.74 17.32 -19.96
CA THR A 63 -7.65 17.51 -21.11
C THR A 63 -8.69 18.60 -20.87
N GLU A 64 -9.07 18.85 -19.61
CA GLU A 64 -9.98 19.92 -19.22
C GLU A 64 -9.26 21.25 -18.91
N ASN A 65 -7.93 21.30 -19.07
CA ASN A 65 -7.06 22.42 -18.69
C ASN A 65 -7.29 22.85 -17.23
N LYS A 66 -7.35 21.87 -16.32
CA LYS A 66 -7.54 22.05 -14.88
C LYS A 66 -6.36 21.51 -14.09
N GLU A 67 -6.16 22.08 -12.90
CA GLU A 67 -5.37 21.43 -11.86
C GLU A 67 -6.06 20.11 -11.42
N MET A 68 -5.29 19.25 -10.76
CA MET A 68 -5.82 18.00 -10.23
C MET A 68 -6.97 18.23 -9.25
N TYR A 69 -8.10 17.56 -9.50
CA TYR A 69 -9.32 17.65 -8.70
C TYR A 69 -9.08 17.45 -7.21
N GLU A 70 -9.91 18.07 -6.37
CA GLU A 70 -9.78 18.00 -4.91
C GLU A 70 -10.90 17.18 -4.25
N ASN A 71 -10.61 16.66 -3.05
CA ASN A 71 -11.61 16.17 -2.09
C ASN A 71 -12.69 15.26 -2.71
N GLU A 72 -13.94 15.73 -2.76
CA GLU A 72 -15.10 14.95 -3.22
C GLU A 72 -15.04 14.64 -4.72
N GLU A 73 -14.51 15.55 -5.54
CA GLU A 73 -14.33 15.32 -6.99
C GLU A 73 -13.26 14.26 -7.23
N LEU A 74 -12.11 14.39 -6.54
CA LEU A 74 -11.05 13.38 -6.59
C LEU A 74 -11.59 12.00 -6.18
N CYS A 75 -12.33 11.94 -5.07
CA CYS A 75 -12.94 10.70 -4.62
C CYS A 75 -13.93 10.14 -5.64
N SER A 76 -14.75 11.00 -6.26
CA SER A 76 -15.73 10.59 -7.26
C SER A 76 -15.05 9.98 -8.48
N PHE A 77 -13.94 10.57 -8.94
CA PHE A 77 -13.18 9.98 -10.03
C PHE A 77 -12.41 8.73 -9.62
N LEU A 78 -11.84 8.67 -8.41
CA LEU A 78 -11.26 7.44 -7.88
C LEU A 78 -12.31 6.32 -7.88
N LYS A 79 -13.52 6.59 -7.42
CA LYS A 79 -14.64 5.64 -7.44
C LYS A 79 -15.07 5.24 -8.86
N TYR A 80 -14.92 6.14 -9.84
CA TYR A 80 -15.24 5.85 -11.24
C TYR A 80 -14.19 4.94 -11.88
N TYR A 81 -12.91 5.27 -11.73
CA TYR A 81 -11.81 4.51 -12.32
C TYR A 81 -11.49 3.22 -11.55
N ILE A 82 -11.74 3.20 -10.24
CA ILE A 82 -11.66 2.00 -9.40
C ILE A 82 -13.04 1.37 -9.37
N ASN A 83 -13.23 0.25 -10.08
CA ASN A 83 -14.51 -0.47 -10.09
C ASN A 83 -15.05 -0.68 -8.65
N THR A 84 -16.16 -0.03 -8.30
CA THR A 84 -16.72 0.00 -6.94
C THR A 84 -18.04 -0.73 -6.80
N SER A 85 -18.24 -1.34 -5.63
CA SER A 85 -19.50 -2.00 -5.26
C SER A 85 -20.35 -1.15 -4.29
N SER A 86 -19.82 -0.03 -3.79
CA SER A 86 -20.48 0.76 -2.74
C SER A 86 -21.31 1.94 -3.28
N LYS A 87 -22.44 2.21 -2.61
CA LYS A 87 -23.26 3.42 -2.79
C LYS A 87 -22.73 4.66 -2.04
N TYR A 88 -21.56 4.60 -1.39
CA TYR A 88 -21.00 5.74 -0.66
C TYR A 88 -20.76 6.94 -1.58
N SER A 89 -21.02 8.15 -1.06
CA SER A 89 -21.13 9.41 -1.79
C SER A 89 -19.88 10.30 -1.74
N CYS A 90 -18.71 9.77 -1.36
CA CYS A 90 -17.45 10.53 -1.38
C CYS A 90 -17.45 11.83 -0.52
N ASN A 91 -18.36 11.92 0.43
CA ASN A 91 -18.58 13.07 1.33
C ASN A 91 -18.43 12.66 2.81
N GLN A 92 -17.71 11.55 3.04
CA GLN A 92 -17.51 11.00 4.38
C GLN A 92 -16.34 11.69 5.08
N SER A 93 -16.24 11.54 6.40
CA SER A 93 -15.21 12.23 7.17
C SER A 93 -13.80 11.76 6.76
N TYR A 94 -12.89 12.69 6.50
CA TYR A 94 -11.52 12.36 6.13
C TYR A 94 -10.74 11.79 7.33
N VAL A 95 -9.79 10.90 7.03
CA VAL A 95 -8.81 10.41 7.99
C VAL A 95 -7.72 11.47 8.16
N ASP A 96 -7.24 11.66 9.38
CA ASP A 96 -6.13 12.57 9.64
C ASP A 96 -4.81 12.03 9.07
N LEU A 97 -3.82 12.91 8.91
CA LEU A 97 -2.48 12.48 8.44
C LEU A 97 -1.80 11.53 9.42
N SER A 98 -2.21 11.54 10.69
CA SER A 98 -1.67 10.62 11.70
C SER A 98 -2.16 9.17 11.50
N GLY A 99 -3.28 8.97 10.80
CA GLY A 99 -3.91 7.66 10.66
C GLY A 99 -4.42 7.13 11.99
N SER A 100 -4.97 8.00 12.85
CA SER A 100 -5.33 7.65 14.22
C SER A 100 -6.62 6.81 14.31
N ALA A 101 -7.56 6.99 13.37
CA ALA A 101 -8.86 6.31 13.39
C ALA A 101 -9.38 5.99 11.98
N PHE A 102 -9.84 4.74 11.81
CA PHE A 102 -10.43 4.20 10.57
C PHE A 102 -11.85 3.68 10.84
N ASN A 103 -12.77 4.60 11.13
CA ASN A 103 -14.14 4.26 11.46
C ASN A 103 -14.99 4.05 10.20
N LYS A 104 -16.20 3.49 10.36
CA LYS A 104 -17.12 3.30 9.24
C LYS A 104 -17.50 4.62 8.55
N ASP A 105 -17.60 5.69 9.33
CA ASP A 105 -17.95 7.04 8.84
C ASP A 105 -16.79 7.74 8.12
N ASN A 106 -15.62 7.09 8.05
CA ASN A 106 -14.48 7.56 7.26
C ASN A 106 -14.36 6.85 5.90
N ILE A 107 -15.17 5.80 5.66
CA ILE A 107 -15.09 5.00 4.44
C ILE A 107 -15.59 5.84 3.28
N GLN A 108 -14.70 6.16 2.34
CA GLN A 108 -15.07 6.93 1.16
C GLN A 108 -15.77 6.05 0.12
N PHE A 109 -15.26 4.83 -0.10
CA PHE A 109 -15.89 3.82 -0.95
C PHE A 109 -15.33 2.42 -0.69
N THR A 110 -15.98 1.41 -1.28
CA THR A 110 -15.50 0.02 -1.30
C THR A 110 -15.41 -0.46 -2.74
N ALA A 111 -14.25 -0.97 -3.11
CA ALA A 111 -14.01 -1.56 -4.41
C ALA A 111 -14.72 -2.92 -4.55
N SER A 112 -15.01 -3.33 -5.78
CA SER A 112 -15.72 -4.58 -6.08
C SER A 112 -14.96 -5.84 -5.63
N ASN A 113 -13.64 -5.74 -5.42
CA ASN A 113 -12.81 -6.80 -4.86
C ASN A 113 -12.78 -6.83 -3.32
N GLY A 114 -13.53 -5.94 -2.65
CA GLY A 114 -13.69 -5.89 -1.20
C GLY A 114 -12.72 -4.97 -0.46
N MET A 115 -11.76 -4.33 -1.15
CA MET A 115 -10.87 -3.34 -0.53
C MET A 115 -11.65 -2.08 -0.13
N VAL A 116 -11.36 -1.53 1.05
CA VAL A 116 -12.06 -0.35 1.59
C VAL A 116 -11.12 0.85 1.53
N PHE A 117 -11.62 1.97 1.00
CA PHE A 117 -10.82 3.16 0.75
C PHE A 117 -11.21 4.28 1.71
N TYR A 118 -10.18 4.94 2.25
CA TYR A 118 -10.27 6.14 3.05
C TYR A 118 -9.34 7.20 2.46
N MET A 119 -9.59 8.47 2.77
CA MET A 119 -8.82 9.58 2.22
C MET A 119 -8.50 10.59 3.31
N SER A 120 -7.36 11.26 3.20
CA SER A 120 -7.08 12.49 3.93
C SER A 120 -7.65 13.72 3.23
N ARG A 121 -7.70 14.85 3.93
CA ARG A 121 -7.78 16.15 3.27
C ARG A 121 -6.51 16.41 2.46
N SER A 122 -6.60 17.29 1.47
CA SER A 122 -5.42 17.80 0.77
C SER A 122 -4.50 18.53 1.74
N PHE A 123 -3.20 18.39 1.49
CA PHE A 123 -2.17 19.14 2.19
C PHE A 123 -1.06 19.50 1.21
N THR A 124 -0.39 20.61 1.47
CA THR A 124 0.73 21.06 0.64
C THR A 124 2.03 20.70 1.32
N THR A 125 3.04 20.34 0.52
CA THR A 125 4.44 20.36 0.94
C THR A 125 5.18 21.38 0.07
N ASN A 126 6.17 22.05 0.66
CA ASN A 126 7.12 22.83 -0.12
C ASN A 126 8.26 21.89 -0.48
N TYR A 127 8.23 21.37 -1.69
CA TYR A 127 9.21 20.41 -2.18
C TYR A 127 9.83 20.93 -3.48
N PHE A 128 11.16 20.90 -3.60
CA PHE A 128 11.90 21.54 -4.70
C PHE A 128 11.57 23.02 -4.95
N GLN A 129 11.28 23.79 -3.90
CA GLN A 129 10.86 25.20 -4.01
C GLN A 129 9.55 25.40 -4.79
N LYS A 130 8.78 24.33 -5.00
CA LYS A 130 7.45 24.33 -5.60
C LYS A 130 6.44 23.85 -4.57
N GLU A 131 5.28 24.49 -4.54
CA GLU A 131 4.15 23.98 -3.77
C GLU A 131 3.60 22.75 -4.48
N GLN A 132 3.68 21.59 -3.83
CA GLN A 132 3.09 20.36 -4.32
C GLN A 132 1.90 19.99 -3.43
N LYS A 133 0.75 19.71 -4.05
CA LYS A 133 -0.45 19.25 -3.35
C LYS A 133 -0.44 17.72 -3.27
N HIS A 134 -0.76 17.21 -2.09
CA HIS A 134 -0.74 15.79 -1.75
C HIS A 134 -2.09 15.34 -1.19
N ARG A 135 -2.41 14.06 -1.37
CA ARG A 135 -3.53 13.38 -0.70
C ARG A 135 -3.11 11.99 -0.29
N ILE A 136 -3.32 11.63 0.98
CA ILE A 136 -3.12 10.26 1.43
C ILE A 136 -4.38 9.45 1.15
N ILE A 137 -4.23 8.38 0.38
CA ILE A 137 -5.22 7.34 0.17
C ILE A 137 -4.85 6.15 1.04
N TRP A 138 -5.73 5.81 1.99
CA TRP A 138 -5.58 4.61 2.79
C TRP A 138 -6.45 3.50 2.22
N VAL A 139 -5.89 2.31 2.09
CA VAL A 139 -6.56 1.14 1.54
C VAL A 139 -6.50 0.01 2.55
N ASP A 140 -7.66 -0.41 3.02
CA ASP A 140 -7.83 -1.64 3.78
C ASP A 140 -7.82 -2.82 2.80
N ILE A 141 -6.66 -3.46 2.69
CA ILE A 141 -6.41 -4.57 1.77
C ILE A 141 -7.00 -5.88 2.27
N ASN A 142 -7.26 -6.00 3.58
CA ASN A 142 -7.92 -7.14 4.20
C ASN A 142 -9.48 -6.99 4.22
N GLY A 143 -9.98 -5.82 3.86
CA GLY A 143 -11.38 -5.54 3.57
C GLY A 143 -12.31 -5.79 4.75
N LYS A 144 -13.20 -6.78 4.66
CA LYS A 144 -14.19 -7.09 5.72
C LYS A 144 -13.65 -8.00 6.83
N ARG A 145 -12.43 -8.54 6.71
CA ARG A 145 -11.85 -9.52 7.65
C ARG A 145 -11.28 -8.85 8.90
N ARG A 146 -12.17 -8.28 9.72
CA ARG A 146 -11.81 -7.59 10.96
C ARG A 146 -11.18 -8.53 12.00
N PRO A 147 -10.32 -8.02 12.91
CA PRO A 147 -9.94 -6.62 13.10
C PRO A 147 -8.78 -6.16 12.21
N ASN A 148 -8.99 -5.07 11.46
CA ASN A 148 -7.99 -4.44 10.59
C ASN A 148 -7.30 -3.29 11.30
N SER A 149 -6.00 -3.08 11.03
CA SER A 149 -5.25 -1.96 11.59
C SER A 149 -4.26 -1.36 10.59
N ALA A 150 -4.03 -0.06 10.68
CA ALA A 150 -2.90 0.60 10.02
C ALA A 150 -1.59 0.49 10.81
N LYS A 151 -1.64 0.00 12.05
CA LYS A 151 -0.44 -0.20 12.87
C LYS A 151 0.29 -1.46 12.41
N TRP A 152 1.57 -1.28 12.07
CA TRP A 152 2.45 -2.37 11.71
C TRP A 152 3.15 -2.96 12.94
N HIS A 153 3.27 -4.28 12.96
CA HIS A 153 4.12 -5.02 13.87
C HIS A 153 4.88 -6.11 13.10
N GLU A 154 6.07 -6.48 13.57
CA GLU A 154 6.92 -7.48 12.93
C GLU A 154 6.17 -8.82 12.68
N ASN A 155 5.36 -9.26 13.64
CA ASN A 155 4.56 -10.48 13.55
C ASN A 155 3.13 -10.27 13.02
N LYS A 156 2.72 -9.01 12.81
CA LYS A 156 1.39 -8.65 12.30
C LYS A 156 1.53 -7.44 11.38
N PRO A 157 1.65 -7.67 10.06
CA PRO A 157 1.55 -6.62 9.06
C PRO A 157 0.27 -5.79 9.26
N ALA A 158 0.35 -4.49 9.00
CA ALA A 158 -0.80 -3.62 8.82
C ALA A 158 -1.72 -4.10 7.68
N ASP A 159 -3.02 -4.11 7.95
CA ASP A 159 -4.10 -4.41 6.99
C ASP A 159 -4.54 -3.17 6.21
N ILE A 160 -4.25 -1.98 6.75
CA ILE A 160 -4.58 -0.69 6.14
C ILE A 160 -3.28 -0.02 5.76
N VAL A 161 -3.05 0.12 4.46
CA VAL A 161 -1.83 0.67 3.88
C VAL A 161 -2.09 2.03 3.26
N ALA A 162 -1.06 2.83 3.06
CA ALA A 162 -1.22 4.19 2.56
C ALA A 162 -0.38 4.48 1.31
N PHE A 163 -0.94 5.32 0.47
CA PHE A 163 -0.30 5.85 -0.73
C PHE A 163 -0.51 7.36 -0.76
N ASP A 164 0.50 8.11 -1.16
CA ASP A 164 0.34 9.50 -1.55
C ASP A 164 -0.11 9.58 -3.01
N ILE A 165 -1.00 10.52 -3.32
CA ILE A 165 -1.28 10.97 -4.69
C ILE A 165 -0.76 12.39 -4.83
N THR A 166 0.19 12.59 -5.74
CA THR A 166 0.72 13.91 -6.11
C THR A 166 -0.24 14.62 -7.06
N ASP A 167 -0.08 15.94 -7.20
CA ASP A 167 -0.75 16.77 -8.22
C ASP A 167 -0.44 16.35 -9.66
N GLY A 168 0.70 15.70 -9.89
CA GLY A 168 1.12 15.09 -11.15
C GLY A 168 0.43 13.76 -11.47
N GLY A 169 -0.49 13.29 -10.61
CA GLY A 169 -1.15 11.99 -10.80
C GLY A 169 -0.29 10.79 -10.45
N GLU A 170 0.84 11.02 -9.78
CA GLU A 170 1.79 9.98 -9.42
C GLU A 170 1.45 9.42 -8.04
N VAL A 171 1.84 8.16 -7.79
CA VAL A 171 1.47 7.45 -6.56
C VAL A 171 2.71 6.93 -5.85
N VAL A 172 2.88 7.36 -4.60
CA VAL A 172 4.06 7.02 -3.79
C VAL A 172 3.65 6.11 -2.62
N PRO A 173 4.26 4.93 -2.47
CA PRO A 173 4.13 4.10 -1.27
C PRO A 173 4.59 4.82 0.01
N LEU A 174 3.85 4.68 1.12
CA LEU A 174 4.18 5.33 2.39
C LEU A 174 4.31 4.33 3.56
N GLY A 175 5.13 4.67 4.55
CA GLY A 175 5.21 3.99 5.83
C GLY A 175 5.85 2.60 5.79
N TYR A 176 5.48 1.75 6.75
CA TYR A 176 6.07 0.42 6.94
C TYR A 176 6.10 -0.51 5.71
N PRO A 177 5.14 -0.47 4.77
CA PRO A 177 5.25 -1.20 3.50
C PRO A 177 6.54 -0.93 2.70
N LYS A 178 7.23 0.20 2.96
CA LYS A 178 8.52 0.51 2.33
C LYS A 178 9.66 -0.37 2.84
N ILE A 179 9.63 -0.77 4.11
CA ILE A 179 10.72 -1.56 4.74
C ILE A 179 10.37 -3.05 4.92
N ASP A 180 9.11 -3.43 4.73
CA ASP A 180 8.67 -4.82 4.90
C ASP A 180 8.42 -5.49 3.54
N VAL A 181 9.32 -6.41 3.19
CA VAL A 181 9.32 -7.15 1.92
C VAL A 181 8.07 -8.02 1.70
N ARG A 182 7.26 -8.26 2.74
CA ARG A 182 5.96 -8.94 2.61
C ARG A 182 4.93 -8.08 1.88
N TYR A 183 5.13 -6.77 1.81
CA TYR A 183 4.28 -5.87 1.01
C TYR A 183 4.88 -5.63 -0.36
N MET A 184 6.14 -5.18 -0.37
CA MET A 184 6.77 -4.69 -1.56
C MET A 184 8.28 -4.85 -1.52
N SER A 185 8.80 -5.32 -2.63
CA SER A 185 10.23 -5.34 -2.94
C SER A 185 10.49 -4.57 -4.22
N ALA A 186 11.72 -4.06 -4.35
CA ALA A 186 12.17 -3.35 -5.53
C ALA A 186 13.61 -3.74 -5.89
N ASN A 187 13.93 -3.55 -7.17
CA ASN A 187 15.28 -3.59 -7.71
C ASN A 187 15.73 -2.16 -8.02
N VAL A 188 17.03 -1.89 -7.90
CA VAL A 188 17.63 -0.70 -8.50
C VAL A 188 18.02 -1.06 -9.93
N VAL A 189 17.52 -0.30 -10.89
CA VAL A 189 17.83 -0.47 -12.31
C VAL A 189 18.81 0.62 -12.71
N TYR A 190 20.04 0.24 -13.03
CA TYR A 190 21.08 1.15 -13.51
C TYR A 190 21.03 1.25 -15.03
N SER A 191 21.38 2.42 -15.58
CA SER A 191 21.53 2.63 -17.02
C SER A 191 22.61 1.75 -17.64
N ASP A 192 23.58 1.34 -16.82
CA ASP A 192 24.74 0.57 -17.26
C ASP A 192 24.46 -0.92 -17.03
N GLU A 193 24.37 -1.69 -18.12
CA GLU A 193 23.84 -3.06 -18.17
C GLU A 193 24.60 -4.12 -17.33
N GLU A 194 25.76 -3.78 -16.78
CA GLU A 194 26.64 -4.74 -16.08
C GLU A 194 26.36 -4.91 -14.58
N GLN A 195 25.47 -4.11 -13.98
CA GLN A 195 25.19 -4.22 -12.54
C GLN A 195 24.10 -5.25 -12.23
N LYS A 196 24.41 -6.16 -11.28
CA LYS A 196 23.44 -7.13 -10.76
C LYS A 196 22.31 -6.42 -10.02
N GLN A 197 21.08 -6.76 -10.40
CA GLN A 197 19.88 -6.33 -9.69
C GLN A 197 19.67 -7.20 -8.46
N ASP A 198 19.87 -6.63 -7.28
CA ASP A 198 19.52 -7.28 -6.02
C ASP A 198 18.10 -6.87 -5.59
N THR A 199 17.26 -7.86 -5.35
CA THR A 199 15.92 -7.65 -4.80
C THR A 199 16.01 -7.30 -3.32
N MET A 200 15.42 -6.17 -2.94
CA MET A 200 15.43 -5.67 -1.57
C MET A 200 14.12 -4.97 -1.20
N SER A 201 13.98 -4.53 0.06
CA SER A 201 12.86 -3.67 0.46
C SER A 201 12.89 -2.38 -0.34
N PHE A 202 11.71 -1.78 -0.55
CA PHE A 202 11.60 -0.53 -1.30
C PHE A 202 12.42 0.61 -0.69
N TYR A 203 12.46 0.72 0.64
CA TYR A 203 13.27 1.70 1.35
C TYR A 203 14.75 1.48 1.07
N LYS A 204 15.26 0.25 1.17
CA LYS A 204 16.66 -0.05 0.87
C LYS A 204 16.99 0.26 -0.58
N ALA A 205 16.10 -0.07 -1.53
CA ALA A 205 16.29 0.25 -2.94
C ALA A 205 16.35 1.77 -3.16
N GLN A 206 15.39 2.52 -2.61
CA GLN A 206 15.33 3.98 -2.65
C GLN A 206 16.61 4.64 -2.10
N ARG A 207 17.12 4.14 -0.97
CA ARG A 207 18.38 4.60 -0.36
C ARG A 207 19.61 4.23 -1.18
N THR A 208 19.61 3.06 -1.81
CA THR A 208 20.74 2.60 -2.63
C THR A 208 20.83 3.41 -3.92
N ALA A 209 19.68 3.69 -4.55
CA ALA A 209 19.58 4.48 -5.77
C ALA A 209 19.84 5.98 -5.53
N PHE A 210 19.15 6.58 -4.56
CA PHE A 210 19.07 8.04 -4.43
C PHE A 210 19.70 8.59 -3.14
N GLY A 211 20.10 7.71 -2.21
CA GLY A 211 20.62 8.13 -0.91
C GLY A 211 19.59 8.88 -0.07
N GLN A 212 19.92 10.11 0.33
CA GLN A 212 18.99 11.07 0.97
C GLN A 212 18.39 12.06 -0.02
N GLN A 213 18.78 11.97 -1.29
CA GLN A 213 18.35 12.91 -2.31
C GLN A 213 16.98 12.49 -2.84
N GLN A 214 16.19 13.50 -3.20
CA GLN A 214 14.95 13.33 -3.94
C GLN A 214 15.13 14.08 -5.26
N TYR A 215 14.50 13.61 -6.32
CA TYR A 215 14.57 14.21 -7.66
C TYR A 215 13.17 14.43 -8.21
N GLU A 216 12.91 15.61 -8.77
CA GLU A 216 11.59 16.00 -9.32
C GLU A 216 11.08 15.01 -10.38
N TYR A 217 11.98 14.42 -11.16
CA TYR A 217 11.66 13.51 -12.27
C TYR A 217 11.63 12.03 -11.87
N GLU A 218 11.87 11.70 -10.61
CA GLU A 218 11.89 10.33 -10.09
C GLU A 218 11.02 10.25 -8.84
N VAL A 219 9.74 9.98 -9.08
CA VAL A 219 8.68 9.89 -8.08
C VAL A 219 9.04 8.94 -6.93
N PHE A 220 9.70 7.81 -7.23
CA PHE A 220 10.05 6.84 -6.19
C PHE A 220 11.28 7.26 -5.38
N SER A 221 11.88 8.41 -5.64
CA SER A 221 12.82 9.03 -4.71
C SER A 221 12.12 9.69 -3.51
N TYR A 222 10.79 9.88 -3.56
CA TYR A 222 10.05 10.64 -2.54
C TYR A 222 9.98 9.89 -1.20
N ASN A 223 10.42 10.56 -0.14
CA ASN A 223 10.53 9.97 1.20
C ASN A 223 10.10 10.94 2.30
N PHE A 224 9.14 11.81 2.01
CA PHE A 224 8.70 12.85 2.94
C PHE A 224 8.01 12.26 4.19
N ASP A 225 7.43 11.06 4.11
CA ASP A 225 6.79 10.41 5.25
C ASP A 225 7.74 10.14 6.42
N GLN A 226 9.06 10.16 6.15
CA GLN A 226 10.10 10.02 7.16
C GLN A 226 10.67 11.35 7.67
N SER A 227 10.51 12.44 6.91
CA SER A 227 11.12 13.73 7.22
C SER A 227 10.13 14.83 7.57
N ASP A 228 8.86 14.70 7.20
CA ASP A 228 7.83 15.70 7.44
C ASP A 228 7.28 15.58 8.87
N PRO A 229 7.39 16.65 9.69
CA PRO A 229 6.99 16.62 11.10
C PRO A 229 5.53 16.22 11.34
N ARG A 230 4.64 16.42 10.35
CA ARG A 230 3.22 16.04 10.45
C ARG A 230 3.04 14.53 10.58
N PHE A 231 4.02 13.74 10.13
CA PHE A 231 4.00 12.30 10.28
C PHE A 231 4.69 11.80 11.54
N GLY A 232 5.33 12.66 12.35
CA GLY A 232 6.19 12.26 13.47
C GLY A 232 5.57 11.31 14.50
N THR A 233 4.24 11.33 14.66
CA THR A 233 3.48 10.40 15.52
C THR A 233 2.47 9.54 14.76
N SER A 234 2.53 9.54 13.43
CA SER A 234 1.61 8.81 12.57
C SER A 234 1.94 7.33 12.50
N VAL A 235 0.97 6.54 12.03
CA VAL A 235 1.21 5.13 11.65
C VAL A 235 2.11 4.99 10.41
N LEU A 236 2.45 6.09 9.73
CA LEU A 236 3.39 6.15 8.60
C LEU A 236 4.84 6.38 9.06
N GLN A 237 5.07 6.85 10.29
CA GLN A 237 6.42 7.05 10.80
C GLN A 237 7.11 5.70 10.97
N ILE A 238 8.18 5.48 10.20
CA ILE A 238 9.03 4.30 10.40
C ILE A 238 10.02 4.66 11.49
N ALA A 239 10.07 3.81 12.53
CA ALA A 239 10.95 4.08 13.64
C ALA A 239 12.44 3.89 13.21
N PRO A 240 13.37 4.77 13.63
CA PRO A 240 14.75 4.77 13.14
C PRO A 240 15.48 3.42 13.29
N GLN A 241 15.15 2.62 14.29
CA GLN A 241 15.75 1.31 14.48
C GLN A 241 15.48 0.32 13.34
N PHE A 242 14.36 0.46 12.62
CA PHE A 242 14.06 -0.39 11.47
C PHE A 242 14.80 0.07 10.22
N ILE A 243 14.93 1.39 10.05
CA ILE A 243 15.76 1.99 8.99
C ILE A 243 17.22 1.55 9.13
N ASN A 244 17.76 1.60 10.35
CA ASN A 244 19.17 1.25 10.60
C ASN A 244 19.46 -0.26 10.47
N LYS A 245 18.46 -1.13 10.68
CA LYS A 245 18.59 -2.59 10.54
C LYS A 245 18.82 -3.04 9.10
N GLU A 246 18.43 -2.24 8.11
CA GLU A 246 18.50 -2.65 6.70
C GLU A 246 19.90 -2.60 6.08
N ASN A 247 20.94 -2.18 6.84
CA ASN A 247 22.35 -2.08 6.41
C ASN A 247 22.48 -1.63 4.94
N THR A 248 22.41 -0.32 4.72
CA THR A 248 22.66 0.26 3.40
C THR A 248 24.16 0.41 3.22
N GLN A 249 24.74 -0.28 2.22
CA GLN A 249 26.06 0.11 1.73
C GLN A 249 25.92 1.53 1.17
N GLN A 250 26.91 2.38 1.48
CA GLN A 250 26.95 3.74 0.92
C GLN A 250 26.85 3.65 -0.60
N ALA A 251 25.93 4.44 -1.16
CA ALA A 251 25.56 4.40 -2.55
C ALA A 251 26.78 4.43 -3.48
N GLN A 252 26.81 3.56 -4.49
CA GLN A 252 27.31 3.98 -5.80
C GLN A 252 26.30 5.02 -6.27
N ILE A 253 26.57 6.27 -5.94
CA ILE A 253 25.58 7.33 -6.09
C ILE A 253 25.17 7.37 -7.57
N CYS A 254 23.88 7.28 -7.86
CA CYS A 254 23.32 7.48 -9.19
C CYS A 254 23.42 8.96 -9.61
N LYS A 255 24.64 9.49 -9.58
CA LYS A 255 25.02 10.83 -10.01
C LYS A 255 25.60 10.72 -11.42
N ASN A 256 25.18 11.63 -12.29
CA ASN A 256 25.97 11.94 -13.47
C ASN A 256 27.29 12.60 -13.03
N ASP A 257 28.33 12.45 -13.86
CA ASP A 257 29.66 13.01 -13.62
C ASP A 257 29.64 14.54 -13.36
N ASP A 258 28.57 15.23 -13.78
CA ASP A 258 28.38 16.68 -13.68
C ASP A 258 27.41 17.15 -12.57
N GLY A 259 26.99 16.27 -11.67
CA GLY A 259 26.30 16.66 -10.43
C GLY A 259 24.82 17.03 -10.52
N GLU A 260 24.26 17.35 -11.70
CA GLU A 260 22.81 17.48 -11.93
C GLU A 260 22.42 17.06 -13.37
N ILE A 261 21.25 16.42 -13.51
CA ILE A 261 20.20 16.65 -14.54
C ILE A 261 19.25 15.42 -14.60
N PHE A 262 19.72 14.18 -14.48
CA PHE A 262 18.87 12.97 -14.33
C PHE A 262 19.62 11.86 -13.57
N PRO A 263 18.98 11.08 -12.69
CA PRO A 263 19.64 9.94 -12.06
C PRO A 263 19.96 8.87 -13.13
N ARG A 264 21.15 8.25 -13.05
CA ARG A 264 21.53 7.09 -13.91
C ARG A 264 20.80 5.80 -13.53
N CYS A 265 19.88 5.86 -12.58
CA CYS A 265 19.15 4.69 -12.14
C CYS A 265 17.72 5.05 -11.75
N SER A 266 16.85 4.05 -11.76
CA SER A 266 15.47 4.13 -11.30
C SER A 266 15.14 2.94 -10.40
N LEU A 267 13.97 2.95 -9.78
CA LEU A 267 13.47 1.80 -9.04
C LEU A 267 12.45 1.02 -9.87
N ASP A 268 12.64 -0.29 -9.94
CA ASP A 268 11.65 -1.22 -10.49
C ASP A 268 10.97 -1.99 -9.35
N ILE A 269 9.66 -1.86 -9.26
CA ILE A 269 8.84 -2.50 -8.22
C ILE A 269 8.47 -3.92 -8.67
N ILE A 270 8.83 -4.92 -7.87
CA ILE A 270 8.71 -6.34 -8.21
C ILE A 270 7.31 -6.88 -7.89
N LYS A 271 6.46 -7.01 -8.90
CA LYS A 271 5.05 -7.42 -8.75
C LYS A 271 4.84 -8.90 -8.41
#